data_AF-A0A943L2N4-F1
#
_entry.id   AF-A0A943L2N4-F1
#
_cell.length_a   1.000
_cell.length_b   1.000
_cell.length_c   1.000
_cell.angle_alpha   90.00
_cell.angle_beta   90.00
_cell.angle_gamma   90.00
#
_symmetry.space_group_name_H-M   'P 1'
#
loop_
_entity.id
_entity.type
_entity.pdbx_description
1 polymer ?
#
loop_
_entity_poly.entity_id
_entity_poly.type
_entity_poly.pdbx_seq_one_letter_code
_entity_poly.pdbx_strand_id
1 'polypeptide(L)'
;MDIQVNKQLPVITINFDEVKSNLVENMEKYKGLVVTEDSLKDCKATQKDLAGLRNKLDTYRKDVKKEMEKPIKDFEGQCKELIGLIEDVEKPIKLGIVEFDNKKKEEKRLKAQEIIANTVIALGLEKKYSEQLTVLDKYLNLSASAKSVVEDIEQRAAALKQQQNSDKAKAEMLKATIETTLEGVNKSLKTPLEYENFEKYIEFGWDISRIVREINDRADLVRKAEQPKEEPKQEIELPTDLKPKTQIVKDTQEDEPLFYVDVHVEHGFKQIQALSKFLKDNGYVYKVHSKGKVK
;
A
#
# COMPACT_ATOMS: atom_id res chain seq x y z
N MET A 1 -12.49 -34.65 -33.69
CA MET A 1 -11.32 -35.31 -34.26
C MET A 1 -10.87 -36.31 -33.23
N ASP A 2 -10.94 -37.60 -33.54
CA ASP A 2 -10.54 -38.64 -32.61
C ASP A 2 -9.20 -39.19 -33.04
N ILE A 3 -8.21 -39.15 -32.15
CA ILE A 3 -6.90 -39.73 -32.41
C ILE A 3 -7.03 -41.25 -32.31
N GLN A 4 -6.94 -41.93 -33.45
CA GLN A 4 -6.87 -43.39 -33.49
C GLN A 4 -5.40 -43.83 -33.41
N VAL A 5 -5.05 -44.56 -32.36
CA VAL A 5 -3.70 -45.11 -32.19
C VAL A 5 -3.75 -46.62 -32.37
N ASN A 6 -3.16 -47.13 -33.45
CA ASN A 6 -2.98 -48.56 -33.66
C ASN A 6 -1.67 -49.00 -33.00
N LYS A 7 -1.75 -49.78 -31.92
CA LYS A 7 -0.60 -50.22 -31.14
C LYS A 7 -0.34 -51.71 -31.38
N GLN A 8 0.89 -52.05 -31.81
CA GLN A 8 1.41 -53.41 -31.76
C GLN A 8 2.52 -53.48 -30.73
N LEU A 9 2.39 -54.40 -29.76
CA LEU A 9 3.40 -54.59 -28.73
C LEU A 9 4.61 -55.31 -29.34
N PRO A 10 5.83 -54.79 -29.15
CA PRO A 10 7.01 -55.47 -29.67
C PRO A 10 7.33 -56.71 -28.84
N VAL A 11 7.50 -57.84 -29.52
CA VAL A 11 8.00 -59.09 -28.93
C VAL A 11 9.48 -59.20 -29.28
N ILE A 12 10.33 -59.17 -28.25
CA ILE A 12 11.78 -59.33 -28.41
C ILE A 12 12.15 -60.75 -27.97
N THR A 13 12.54 -61.59 -28.93
CA THR A 13 13.05 -62.93 -28.68
C THR A 13 14.54 -62.98 -28.92
N ILE A 14 15.28 -63.56 -27.98
CA ILE A 14 16.71 -63.87 -28.13
C ILE A 14 16.89 -65.37 -27.90
N ASN A 15 17.83 -65.99 -28.60
CA ASN A 15 18.26 -67.38 -28.37
C ASN A 15 19.11 -67.48 -27.10
N PHE A 16 18.55 -67.04 -25.97
CA PHE A 16 19.26 -66.86 -24.70
C PHE A 16 19.96 -68.13 -24.24
N ASP A 17 19.25 -69.26 -24.26
CA ASP A 17 19.77 -70.53 -23.74
C ASP A 17 20.93 -71.07 -24.59
N GLU A 18 20.84 -70.89 -25.92
CA GLU A 18 21.89 -71.28 -26.85
C GLU A 18 23.15 -70.41 -26.70
N VAL A 19 22.97 -69.08 -26.63
CA VAL A 19 24.06 -68.13 -26.44
C VAL A 19 24.71 -68.31 -25.07
N LYS A 20 23.92 -68.54 -24.03
CA LYS A 20 24.40 -68.80 -22.66
C LYS A 20 25.20 -70.09 -22.57
N SER A 21 24.71 -71.17 -23.18
CA SER A 21 25.42 -72.47 -23.17
C SER A 21 26.77 -72.38 -23.88
N ASN A 22 26.80 -71.77 -25.08
CA ASN A 22 28.05 -71.51 -25.81
C ASN A 22 29.02 -70.60 -25.04
N LEU A 23 28.52 -69.60 -24.32
CA LEU A 23 29.30 -68.74 -23.45
C LEU A 23 29.94 -69.52 -22.29
N VAL A 24 29.14 -70.34 -21.60
CA VAL A 24 29.61 -71.14 -20.46
C VAL A 24 30.68 -72.15 -20.90
N GLU A 25 30.44 -72.88 -21.99
CA GLU A 25 31.41 -73.85 -22.54
C GLU A 25 32.71 -73.19 -22.98
N ASN A 26 32.65 -72.01 -23.61
CA ASN A 26 33.86 -71.28 -23.98
C ASN A 26 34.56 -70.66 -22.77
N MET A 27 33.84 -70.32 -21.69
CA MET A 27 34.45 -69.80 -20.46
C MET A 27 35.12 -70.88 -19.59
N GLU A 28 34.68 -72.14 -19.68
CA GLU A 28 35.32 -73.28 -19.01
C GLU A 28 36.80 -73.43 -19.41
N LYS A 29 37.13 -73.13 -20.69
CA LYS A 29 38.52 -73.15 -21.21
C LYS A 29 39.46 -72.15 -20.52
N TYR A 30 38.90 -71.17 -19.81
CA TYR A 30 39.64 -70.12 -19.13
C TYR A 30 39.61 -70.27 -17.60
N LYS A 31 38.86 -71.23 -17.06
CA LYS A 31 38.91 -71.55 -15.62
C LYS A 31 40.24 -72.23 -15.28
N GLY A 32 40.95 -71.70 -14.29
CA GLY A 32 42.21 -72.26 -13.81
C GLY A 32 43.46 -71.84 -14.60
N LEU A 33 43.34 -70.85 -15.48
CA LEU A 33 44.47 -70.32 -16.25
C LEU A 33 45.39 -69.50 -15.33
N VAL A 34 46.60 -70.01 -15.07
CA VAL A 34 47.62 -69.36 -14.22
C VAL A 34 48.51 -68.48 -15.09
N VAL A 35 48.58 -67.19 -14.76
CA VAL A 35 49.41 -66.22 -15.49
C VAL A 35 50.88 -66.41 -15.06
N THR A 36 51.71 -66.87 -15.98
CA THR A 36 53.17 -66.98 -15.88
C THR A 36 53.81 -66.09 -16.95
N GLU A 37 55.13 -65.84 -16.89
CA GLU A 37 55.81 -65.01 -17.91
C GLU A 37 55.61 -65.54 -19.34
N ASP A 38 55.60 -66.87 -19.50
CA ASP A 38 55.39 -67.52 -20.79
C ASP A 38 53.91 -67.50 -21.25
N SER A 39 52.93 -67.49 -20.32
CA SER A 39 51.49 -67.51 -20.65
C SER A 39 50.83 -66.12 -20.71
N LEU A 40 51.55 -65.06 -20.31
CA LEU A 40 51.03 -63.69 -20.22
C LEU A 40 50.47 -63.16 -21.54
N LYS A 41 51.09 -63.52 -22.67
CA LYS A 41 50.67 -63.06 -24.00
C LYS A 41 49.30 -63.63 -24.37
N ASP A 42 49.08 -64.91 -24.10
CA ASP A 42 47.82 -65.61 -24.41
C ASP A 42 46.70 -65.16 -23.45
N CYS A 43 47.01 -64.95 -22.17
CA CYS A 43 46.07 -64.37 -21.20
C CYS A 43 45.54 -63.00 -21.64
N LYS A 44 46.42 -62.13 -22.17
CA LYS A 44 46.03 -60.81 -22.69
C LYS A 44 45.16 -60.91 -23.94
N ALA A 45 45.44 -61.86 -24.83
CA ALA A 45 44.61 -62.11 -26.01
C ALA A 45 43.20 -62.57 -25.61
N THR A 46 43.10 -63.56 -24.72
CA THR A 46 41.84 -64.04 -24.17
C THR A 46 41.04 -62.93 -23.47
N GLN A 47 41.68 -62.11 -22.64
CA GLN A 47 41.01 -60.99 -21.98
C GLN A 47 40.41 -60.01 -23.00
N LYS A 48 41.16 -59.70 -24.07
CA LYS A 48 40.70 -58.82 -25.14
C LYS A 48 39.49 -59.41 -25.87
N ASP A 49 39.49 -60.71 -26.12
CA ASP A 49 38.38 -61.39 -26.79
C ASP A 49 37.11 -61.43 -25.94
N LEU A 50 37.23 -61.73 -24.63
CA LEU A 50 36.12 -61.67 -23.68
C LEU A 50 35.56 -60.24 -23.54
N ALA A 51 36.44 -59.24 -23.47
CA ALA A 51 36.03 -57.83 -23.44
C ALA A 51 35.30 -57.43 -24.74
N GLY A 52 35.78 -57.91 -25.90
CA GLY A 52 35.14 -57.71 -27.19
C GLY A 52 33.73 -58.32 -27.27
N LEU A 53 33.57 -59.55 -26.78
CA LEU A 53 32.29 -60.23 -26.74
C LEU A 53 31.29 -59.53 -25.80
N ARG A 54 31.75 -59.12 -24.61
CA ARG A 54 30.96 -58.32 -23.66
C ARG A 54 30.45 -57.02 -24.30
N ASN A 55 31.35 -56.31 -24.97
CA ASN A 55 31.00 -55.05 -25.63
C ASN A 55 30.00 -55.28 -26.78
N LYS A 56 30.16 -56.35 -27.58
CA LYS A 56 29.19 -56.71 -28.64
C LYS A 56 27.79 -56.97 -28.09
N LEU A 57 27.66 -57.69 -26.97
CA LEU A 57 26.37 -57.93 -26.32
C LEU A 57 25.73 -56.64 -25.81
N ASP A 58 26.51 -55.75 -25.18
CA ASP A 58 26.01 -54.48 -24.70
C ASP A 58 25.62 -53.52 -25.83
N THR A 59 26.38 -53.51 -26.93
CA THR A 59 26.03 -52.77 -28.15
C THR A 59 24.73 -53.30 -28.75
N TYR A 60 24.60 -54.61 -28.94
CA TYR A 60 23.36 -55.23 -29.45
C TYR A 60 22.14 -54.87 -28.58
N ARG A 61 22.26 -54.94 -27.25
CA ARG A 61 21.22 -54.52 -26.31
C ARG A 61 20.82 -53.05 -26.51
N LYS A 62 21.79 -52.16 -26.68
CA LYS A 62 21.55 -50.72 -26.88
C LYS A 62 20.90 -50.44 -28.23
N ASP A 63 21.35 -51.13 -29.29
CA ASP A 63 20.84 -50.94 -30.64
C ASP A 63 19.38 -51.39 -30.75
N VAL A 64 19.05 -52.59 -30.26
CA VAL A 64 17.66 -53.08 -30.21
C VAL A 64 16.79 -52.13 -29.39
N LYS A 65 17.24 -51.67 -28.21
CA LYS A 65 16.49 -50.67 -27.43
C LYS A 65 16.24 -49.40 -28.25
N LYS A 66 17.26 -48.88 -28.93
CA LYS A 66 17.17 -47.64 -29.70
C LYS A 66 16.23 -47.76 -30.90
N GLU A 67 16.24 -48.90 -31.58
CA GLU A 67 15.30 -49.21 -32.67
C GLU A 67 13.86 -49.25 -32.16
N MET A 68 13.61 -49.93 -31.04
CA MET A 68 12.27 -50.01 -30.47
C MET A 68 11.77 -48.70 -29.85
N GLU A 69 12.67 -47.84 -29.39
CA GLU A 69 12.35 -46.53 -28.82
C GLU A 69 12.02 -45.49 -29.91
N LYS A 70 12.47 -45.70 -31.15
CA LYS A 70 12.26 -44.75 -32.26
C LYS A 70 10.77 -44.54 -32.60
N PRO A 71 9.94 -45.59 -32.79
CA PRO A 71 8.50 -45.40 -33.02
C PRO A 71 7.78 -44.68 -31.87
N ILE A 72 8.23 -44.89 -30.62
CA ILE A 72 7.66 -44.21 -29.45
C ILE A 72 7.99 -42.72 -29.49
N LYS A 73 9.25 -42.37 -29.77
CA LYS A 73 9.67 -40.97 -29.91
C LYS A 73 8.97 -40.27 -31.07
N ASP A 74 8.80 -40.96 -32.20
CA ASP A 74 8.10 -40.41 -33.36
C ASP A 74 6.62 -40.14 -33.02
N PHE A 75 5.95 -41.07 -32.35
CA PHE A 75 4.58 -40.88 -31.83
C PHE A 75 4.49 -39.72 -30.83
N GLU A 76 5.38 -39.65 -29.85
CA GLU A 76 5.43 -38.54 -28.89
C GLU A 76 5.67 -37.20 -29.59
N GLY A 77 6.53 -37.18 -30.61
CA GLY A 77 6.78 -36.01 -31.45
C GLY A 77 5.53 -35.54 -32.18
N GLN A 78 4.82 -36.47 -32.83
CA GLN A 78 3.54 -36.18 -33.51
C GLN A 78 2.49 -35.65 -32.53
N CYS A 79 2.36 -36.24 -31.34
CA CYS A 79 1.45 -35.72 -30.32
C CYS A 79 1.83 -34.31 -29.87
N LYS A 80 3.12 -34.02 -29.66
CA LYS A 80 3.60 -32.69 -29.28
C LYS A 80 3.36 -31.66 -30.37
N GLU A 81 3.54 -32.02 -31.62
CA GLU A 81 3.23 -31.16 -32.76
C GLU A 81 1.73 -30.81 -32.81
N LEU A 82 0.86 -31.82 -32.66
CA LEU A 82 -0.59 -31.60 -32.60
C LEU A 82 -1.01 -30.72 -31.41
N ILE A 83 -0.39 -30.91 -30.23
CA ILE A 83 -0.60 -30.03 -29.07
C ILE A 83 -0.13 -28.60 -29.38
N GLY A 84 1.04 -28.44 -30.01
CA GLY A 84 1.57 -27.14 -30.41
C GLY A 84 0.62 -26.37 -31.34
N LEU A 85 0.06 -27.05 -32.35
CA LEU A 85 -0.93 -26.45 -33.25
C LEU A 85 -2.18 -25.96 -32.51
N ILE A 86 -2.65 -26.70 -31.50
CA ILE A 86 -3.77 -26.28 -30.66
C ILE A 86 -3.38 -25.06 -29.82
N GLU A 87 -2.22 -25.10 -29.16
CA GLU A 87 -1.74 -24.00 -28.33
C GLU A 87 -1.55 -22.70 -29.11
N ASP A 88 -1.06 -22.78 -30.35
CA ASP A 88 -0.83 -21.61 -31.20
C ASP A 88 -2.13 -20.86 -31.53
N VAL A 89 -3.25 -21.58 -31.59
CA VAL A 89 -4.59 -20.99 -31.77
C VAL A 89 -5.22 -20.62 -30.42
N GLU A 90 -4.98 -21.40 -29.37
CA GLU A 90 -5.54 -21.18 -28.03
C GLU A 90 -4.97 -19.91 -27.37
N LYS A 91 -3.67 -19.65 -27.52
CA LYS A 91 -2.98 -18.47 -26.97
C LYS A 91 -3.63 -17.14 -27.37
N PRO A 92 -3.81 -16.81 -28.67
CA PRO A 92 -4.44 -15.56 -29.08
C PRO A 92 -5.92 -15.50 -28.67
N ILE A 93 -6.64 -16.63 -28.62
CA ILE A 93 -8.04 -16.64 -28.13
C ILE A 93 -8.09 -16.28 -26.65
N LYS A 94 -7.23 -16.89 -25.81
CA LYS A 94 -7.12 -16.56 -24.39
C LYS A 94 -6.79 -15.07 -24.18
N LEU A 95 -5.82 -14.55 -24.93
CA LEU A 95 -5.47 -13.14 -24.89
C LEU A 95 -6.64 -12.25 -25.31
N GLY A 96 -7.31 -12.57 -26.41
CA GLY A 96 -8.47 -11.82 -26.90
C GLY A 96 -9.64 -11.80 -25.91
N ILE A 97 -9.88 -12.90 -25.19
CA ILE A 97 -10.89 -12.95 -24.11
C ILE A 97 -10.51 -11.97 -22.98
N VAL A 98 -9.26 -11.99 -22.55
CA VAL A 98 -8.77 -11.09 -21.48
C VAL A 98 -8.85 -9.63 -21.92
N GLU A 99 -8.44 -9.31 -23.15
CA GLU A 99 -8.54 -7.96 -23.71
C GLU A 99 -9.99 -7.48 -23.81
N PHE A 100 -10.89 -8.34 -24.27
CA PHE A 100 -12.32 -8.02 -24.37
C PHE A 100 -12.96 -7.79 -23.00
N ASP A 101 -12.66 -8.64 -22.03
CA ASP A 101 -13.16 -8.48 -20.66
C ASP A 101 -12.59 -7.21 -20.01
N ASN A 102 -11.31 -6.90 -20.22
CA ASN A 102 -10.70 -5.66 -19.76
C ASN A 102 -11.33 -4.43 -20.42
N LYS A 103 -11.60 -4.49 -21.73
CA LYS A 103 -12.30 -3.42 -22.44
C LYS A 103 -13.70 -3.20 -21.87
N LYS A 104 -14.46 -4.27 -21.62
CA LYS A 104 -15.79 -4.16 -20.98
C LYS A 104 -15.72 -3.60 -19.56
N LYS A 105 -14.71 -3.99 -18.76
CA LYS A 105 -14.49 -3.41 -17.42
C LYS A 105 -14.18 -1.92 -17.52
N GLU A 106 -13.36 -1.50 -18.47
CA GLU A 106 -13.03 -0.10 -18.69
C GLU A 106 -14.25 0.71 -19.15
N GLU A 107 -15.08 0.17 -20.05
CA GLU A 107 -16.35 0.80 -20.44
C GLU A 107 -17.29 0.98 -19.24
N LYS A 108 -17.35 -0.01 -18.33
CA LYS A 108 -18.12 0.13 -17.08
C LYS A 108 -17.50 1.19 -16.15
N ARG A 109 -16.16 1.28 -16.08
CA ARG A 109 -15.45 2.30 -15.31
C ARG A 109 -15.81 3.70 -15.80
N LEU A 110 -15.73 3.93 -17.11
CA LEU A 110 -16.06 5.21 -17.74
C LEU A 110 -17.52 5.59 -17.51
N LYS A 111 -18.46 4.64 -17.66
CA LYS A 111 -19.88 4.89 -17.35
C LYS A 111 -20.10 5.24 -15.88
N ALA A 112 -19.45 4.55 -14.96
CA ALA A 112 -19.55 4.87 -13.53
C ALA A 112 -18.98 6.28 -13.24
N GLN A 113 -17.87 6.66 -13.86
CA GLN A 113 -17.30 8.01 -13.76
C GLN A 113 -18.25 9.08 -14.32
N GLU A 114 -18.87 8.81 -15.46
CA GLU A 114 -19.87 9.71 -16.07
C GLU A 114 -21.08 9.89 -15.16
N ILE A 115 -21.62 8.80 -14.60
CA ILE A 115 -22.72 8.86 -13.64
C ILE A 115 -22.31 9.68 -12.42
N ILE A 116 -21.14 9.42 -11.84
CA ILE A 116 -20.61 10.19 -10.69
C ILE A 116 -20.53 11.68 -11.02
N ALA A 117 -19.94 12.04 -12.18
CA ALA A 117 -19.80 13.44 -12.59
C ALA A 117 -21.16 14.12 -12.74
N ASN A 118 -22.11 13.45 -13.40
CA ASN A 118 -23.48 13.96 -13.56
C ASN A 118 -24.19 14.13 -12.22
N THR A 119 -24.06 13.16 -11.30
CA THR A 119 -24.66 13.23 -9.96
C THR A 119 -24.03 14.35 -9.11
N VAL A 120 -22.72 14.54 -9.19
CA VAL A 120 -22.00 15.63 -8.50
C VAL A 120 -22.51 17.00 -8.96
N ILE A 121 -22.68 17.18 -10.28
CA ILE A 121 -23.22 18.41 -10.86
C ILE A 121 -24.68 18.60 -10.45
N ALA A 122 -25.51 17.56 -10.58
CA ALA A 122 -26.93 17.62 -10.28
C ALA A 122 -27.21 17.96 -8.80
N LEU A 123 -26.41 17.44 -7.88
CA LEU A 123 -26.54 17.73 -6.46
C LEU A 123 -25.76 18.98 -6.02
N GLY A 124 -24.94 19.58 -6.89
CA GLY A 124 -24.07 20.70 -6.54
C GLY A 124 -23.14 20.37 -5.37
N LEU A 125 -22.46 19.23 -5.45
CA LEU A 125 -21.50 18.80 -4.44
C LEU A 125 -20.20 19.60 -4.54
N GLU A 126 -19.76 20.17 -3.42
CA GLU A 126 -18.47 20.87 -3.34
C GLU A 126 -17.30 19.89 -3.47
N LYS A 127 -16.15 20.39 -3.93
CA LYS A 127 -14.94 19.60 -4.21
C LYS A 127 -14.54 18.65 -3.07
N LYS A 128 -14.60 19.14 -1.82
CA LYS A 128 -14.29 18.37 -0.61
C LYS A 128 -15.14 17.08 -0.46
N TYR A 129 -16.39 17.12 -0.92
CA TYR A 129 -17.31 15.98 -0.83
C TYR A 129 -17.32 15.16 -2.11
N SER A 130 -17.23 15.80 -3.28
CA SER A 130 -17.23 15.08 -4.56
C SER A 130 -16.00 14.18 -4.74
N GLU A 131 -14.84 14.55 -4.22
CA GLU A 131 -13.62 13.72 -4.25
C GLU A 131 -13.77 12.39 -3.48
N GLN A 132 -14.71 12.30 -2.55
CA GLN A 132 -15.01 11.06 -1.80
C GLN A 132 -15.86 10.08 -2.61
N LEU A 133 -16.52 10.56 -3.68
CA LEU A 133 -17.37 9.76 -4.54
C LEU A 133 -16.54 9.07 -5.62
N THR A 134 -15.83 8.00 -5.24
CA THR A 134 -14.98 7.21 -6.11
C THR A 134 -15.71 6.01 -6.74
N VAL A 135 -15.18 5.55 -7.89
CA VAL A 135 -15.58 4.30 -8.54
C VAL A 135 -15.14 3.12 -7.68
N LEU A 136 -16.05 2.20 -7.38
CA LEU A 136 -15.75 1.00 -6.61
C LEU A 136 -15.53 -0.20 -7.54
N ASP A 137 -14.66 -1.12 -7.14
CA ASP A 137 -14.37 -2.35 -7.90
C ASP A 137 -15.62 -3.17 -8.21
N LYS A 138 -16.61 -3.15 -7.30
CA LYS A 138 -17.89 -3.84 -7.49
C LYS A 138 -18.67 -3.37 -8.73
N TYR A 139 -18.44 -2.13 -9.19
CA TYR A 139 -19.07 -1.60 -10.41
C TYR A 139 -18.43 -2.16 -11.69
N LEU A 140 -17.17 -2.59 -11.61
CA LEU A 140 -16.41 -3.14 -12.74
C LEU A 140 -16.75 -4.60 -13.00
N ASN A 141 -17.37 -5.30 -12.04
CA ASN A 141 -17.79 -6.68 -12.18
C ASN A 141 -18.71 -6.86 -13.40
N LEU A 142 -18.45 -7.85 -14.25
CA LEU A 142 -19.26 -8.10 -15.45
C LEU A 142 -20.71 -8.41 -15.11
N SER A 143 -20.97 -9.04 -13.96
CA SER A 143 -22.30 -9.34 -13.43
C SER A 143 -23.05 -8.15 -12.82
N ALA A 144 -22.36 -7.04 -12.51
CA ALA A 144 -23.00 -5.86 -11.93
C ALA A 144 -23.97 -5.21 -12.94
N SER A 145 -25.21 -5.00 -12.52
CA SER A 145 -26.22 -4.34 -13.34
C SER A 145 -26.02 -2.83 -13.33
N ALA A 146 -26.26 -2.18 -14.47
CA ALA A 146 -26.14 -0.71 -14.57
C ALA A 146 -27.04 0.01 -13.55
N LYS A 147 -28.25 -0.52 -13.32
CA LYS A 147 -29.19 0.00 -12.33
C LYS A 147 -28.64 -0.02 -10.91
N SER A 148 -28.05 -1.13 -10.47
CA SER A 148 -27.46 -1.23 -9.13
C SER A 148 -26.28 -0.28 -8.93
N VAL A 149 -25.49 -0.04 -9.99
CA VAL A 149 -24.38 0.92 -9.95
C VAL A 149 -24.90 2.35 -9.79
N VAL A 150 -25.93 2.72 -10.55
CA VAL A 150 -26.58 4.05 -10.45
C VAL A 150 -27.15 4.27 -9.05
N GLU A 151 -27.94 3.32 -8.55
CA GLU A 151 -28.56 3.42 -7.22
C GLU A 151 -27.53 3.58 -6.09
N ASP A 152 -26.43 2.84 -6.12
CA ASP A 152 -25.37 2.94 -5.11
C ASP A 152 -24.64 4.30 -5.17
N ILE A 153 -24.36 4.80 -6.39
CA ILE A 153 -23.76 6.13 -6.59
C ILE A 153 -24.70 7.22 -6.06
N GLU A 154 -25.98 7.17 -6.41
CA GLU A 154 -26.98 8.14 -5.98
C GLU A 154 -27.14 8.16 -4.46
N GLN A 155 -27.21 6.99 -3.82
CA GLN A 155 -27.28 6.90 -2.36
C GLN A 155 -26.06 7.50 -1.68
N ARG A 156 -24.86 7.17 -2.16
CA ARG A 156 -23.60 7.73 -1.62
C ARG A 156 -23.53 9.24 -1.83
N ALA A 157 -23.94 9.72 -3.00
CA ALA A 157 -23.94 11.14 -3.32
C ALA A 157 -24.97 11.92 -2.48
N ALA A 158 -26.16 11.33 -2.23
CA ALA A 158 -27.16 11.91 -1.35
C ALA A 158 -26.66 12.03 0.10
N ALA A 159 -25.98 11.00 0.62
CA ALA A 159 -25.37 11.04 1.95
C ALA A 159 -24.32 12.15 2.05
N LEU A 160 -23.46 12.30 1.03
CA LEU A 160 -22.48 13.38 0.95
C LEU A 160 -23.15 14.75 0.87
N LYS A 161 -24.27 14.87 0.14
CA LYS A 161 -25.01 16.13 0.05
C LYS A 161 -25.64 16.51 1.38
N GLN A 162 -26.19 15.54 2.10
CA GLN A 162 -26.70 15.75 3.45
C GLN A 162 -25.59 16.21 4.40
N GLN A 163 -24.40 15.63 4.30
CA GLN A 163 -23.24 16.04 5.08
C GLN A 163 -22.84 17.49 4.75
N GLN A 164 -22.72 17.84 3.46
CA GLN A 164 -22.41 19.20 3.04
C GLN A 164 -23.43 20.22 3.58
N ASN A 165 -24.72 19.92 3.46
CA ASN A 165 -25.77 20.79 3.97
C ASN A 165 -25.70 20.93 5.50
N SER A 166 -25.39 19.85 6.21
CA SER A 166 -25.24 19.86 7.67
C SER A 166 -24.04 20.70 8.09
N ASP A 167 -22.90 20.57 7.41
CA ASP A 167 -21.70 21.33 7.72
C ASP A 167 -21.87 22.81 7.37
N LYS A 168 -22.58 23.14 6.28
CA LYS A 168 -22.97 24.50 5.95
C LYS A 168 -23.90 25.11 7.01
N ALA A 169 -24.93 24.37 7.43
CA ALA A 169 -25.85 24.82 8.48
C ALA A 169 -25.15 25.04 9.82
N LYS A 170 -24.19 24.17 10.18
CA LYS A 170 -23.34 24.37 11.38
C LYS A 170 -22.51 25.65 11.26
N ALA A 171 -21.91 25.91 10.10
CA ALA A 171 -21.13 27.13 9.87
C ALA A 171 -22.00 28.40 9.94
N GLU A 172 -23.19 28.38 9.34
CA GLU A 172 -24.16 29.49 9.41
C GLU A 172 -24.65 29.72 10.85
N MET A 173 -24.98 28.66 11.58
CA MET A 173 -25.38 28.74 12.99
C MET A 173 -24.26 29.29 13.88
N LEU A 174 -23.02 28.85 13.65
CA LEU A 174 -21.85 29.34 14.35
C LEU A 174 -21.66 30.84 14.12
N LYS A 175 -21.71 31.27 12.86
CA LYS A 175 -21.64 32.69 12.49
C LYS A 175 -22.75 33.52 13.14
N ALA A 176 -24.01 33.09 13.01
CA ALA A 176 -25.15 33.82 13.56
C ALA A 176 -25.10 33.97 15.09
N THR A 177 -24.61 32.95 15.79
CA THR A 177 -24.44 33.00 17.26
C THR A 177 -23.37 33.99 17.67
N ILE A 178 -22.24 34.03 16.94
CA ILE A 178 -21.17 34.98 17.17
C ILE A 178 -21.67 36.41 16.92
N GLU A 179 -22.34 36.66 15.79
CA GLU A 179 -22.93 37.97 15.46
C GLU A 179 -23.93 38.42 16.53
N THR A 180 -24.85 37.54 16.96
CA THR A 180 -25.82 37.84 18.02
C THR A 180 -25.12 38.18 19.35
N THR A 181 -24.06 37.44 19.69
CA THR A 181 -23.28 37.69 20.92
C THR A 181 -22.55 39.03 20.84
N LEU A 182 -21.93 39.32 19.70
CA LEU A 182 -21.26 40.60 19.44
C LEU A 182 -22.23 41.77 19.48
N GLU A 183 -23.42 41.66 18.88
CA GLU A 183 -24.46 42.69 18.97
C GLU A 183 -24.89 42.95 20.41
N GLY A 184 -25.06 41.90 21.22
CA GLY A 184 -25.40 42.03 22.63
C GLY A 184 -24.32 42.75 23.43
N VAL A 185 -23.07 42.36 23.21
CA VAL A 185 -21.88 42.93 23.87
C VAL A 185 -21.63 44.38 23.44
N ASN A 186 -21.65 44.66 22.14
CA ASN A 186 -21.32 45.96 21.55
C ASN A 186 -22.32 47.06 21.95
N LYS A 187 -23.56 46.72 22.34
CA LYS A 187 -24.52 47.69 22.92
C LYS A 187 -23.99 48.41 24.17
N SER A 188 -23.03 47.81 24.86
CA SER A 188 -22.47 48.32 26.12
C SER A 188 -21.04 48.86 26.00
N LEU A 189 -20.44 48.79 24.81
CA LEU A 189 -19.06 49.21 24.54
C LEU A 189 -19.06 50.51 23.73
N LYS A 190 -18.07 51.39 23.95
CA LYS A 190 -17.83 52.54 23.06
C LYS A 190 -17.00 52.14 21.84
N THR A 191 -16.07 51.20 22.01
CA THR A 191 -15.30 50.60 20.92
C THR A 191 -15.89 49.22 20.57
N PRO A 192 -16.57 49.09 19.41
CA PRO A 192 -17.21 47.84 19.03
C PRO A 192 -16.18 46.77 18.66
N LEU A 193 -16.45 45.53 19.06
CA LEU A 193 -15.73 44.35 18.63
C LEU A 193 -16.27 43.87 17.29
N GLU A 194 -15.39 43.65 16.32
CA GLU A 194 -15.77 43.21 14.97
C GLU A 194 -15.68 41.69 14.79
N TYR A 195 -16.56 41.14 13.96
CA TYR A 195 -16.65 39.72 13.64
C TYR A 195 -15.33 39.15 13.08
N GLU A 196 -14.61 39.92 12.25
CA GLU A 196 -13.33 39.54 11.65
C GLU A 196 -12.26 39.13 12.70
N ASN A 197 -12.32 39.72 13.90
CA ASN A 197 -11.40 39.37 15.00
C ASN A 197 -11.63 37.95 15.55
N PHE A 198 -12.78 37.36 15.23
CA PHE A 198 -13.19 36.03 15.71
C PHE A 198 -13.34 35.00 14.58
N GLU A 199 -13.33 35.42 13.32
CA GLU A 199 -13.31 34.51 12.15
C GLU A 199 -12.16 33.49 12.22
N LYS A 200 -10.98 33.94 12.65
CA LYS A 200 -9.81 33.07 12.83
C LYS A 200 -10.09 31.91 13.77
N TYR A 201 -10.88 32.10 14.83
CA TYR A 201 -11.22 31.02 15.77
C TYR A 201 -12.16 29.98 15.17
N ILE A 202 -13.00 30.37 14.21
CA ILE A 202 -13.83 29.46 13.43
C ILE A 202 -12.95 28.59 12.52
N GLU A 203 -11.98 29.19 11.84
CA GLU A 203 -11.02 28.47 10.99
C GLU A 203 -10.13 27.50 11.79
N PHE A 204 -9.75 27.87 13.01
CA PHE A 204 -9.04 26.99 13.95
C PHE A 204 -9.92 25.90 14.59
N GLY A 205 -11.22 25.85 14.26
CA GLY A 205 -12.13 24.79 14.73
C GLY A 205 -12.49 24.88 16.21
N TRP A 206 -12.54 26.08 16.79
CA TRP A 206 -12.96 26.26 18.18
C TRP A 206 -14.45 26.00 18.35
N ASP A 207 -14.82 25.42 19.50
CA ASP A 207 -16.23 25.24 19.88
C ASP A 207 -16.91 26.60 20.11
N ILE A 208 -18.20 26.66 19.79
CA ILE A 208 -19.02 27.87 19.90
C ILE A 208 -19.00 28.47 21.32
N SER A 209 -19.02 27.62 22.34
CA SER A 209 -19.02 28.04 23.74
C SER A 209 -17.70 28.73 24.11
N ARG A 210 -16.59 28.25 23.55
CA ARG A 210 -15.26 28.81 23.76
C ARG A 210 -15.13 30.16 23.08
N ILE A 211 -15.64 30.30 21.86
CA ILE A 211 -15.64 31.57 21.12
C ILE A 211 -16.52 32.60 21.83
N VAL A 212 -17.73 32.22 22.27
CA VAL A 212 -18.62 33.10 23.03
C VAL A 212 -17.97 33.56 24.34
N ARG A 213 -17.24 32.68 25.04
CA ARG A 213 -16.49 33.08 26.25
C ARG A 213 -15.41 34.11 25.91
N GLU A 214 -14.62 33.87 24.87
CA GLU A 214 -13.58 34.79 24.43
C GLU A 214 -14.14 36.17 24.03
N ILE A 215 -15.30 36.21 23.37
CA ILE A 215 -16.00 37.47 23.05
C ILE A 215 -16.34 38.24 24.34
N ASN A 216 -16.90 37.55 25.34
CA ASN A 216 -17.23 38.18 26.62
C ASN A 216 -15.98 38.62 27.40
N ASP A 217 -14.93 37.81 27.43
CA ASP A 217 -13.67 38.15 28.10
C ASP A 217 -13.04 39.42 27.50
N ARG A 218 -13.02 39.53 26.16
CA ARG A 218 -12.56 40.74 25.47
C ARG A 218 -13.45 41.94 25.71
N ALA A 219 -14.76 41.75 25.73
CA ALA A 219 -15.70 42.80 26.06
C ALA A 219 -15.42 43.39 27.44
N ASP A 220 -15.17 42.56 28.44
CA ASP A 220 -14.89 42.99 29.80
C ASP A 220 -13.55 43.72 29.91
N LEU A 221 -12.54 43.32 29.14
CA LEU A 221 -11.27 44.06 29.03
C LEU A 221 -11.49 45.45 28.43
N VAL A 222 -12.28 45.57 27.35
CA VAL A 222 -12.62 46.86 26.73
C VAL A 222 -13.42 47.73 27.70
N ARG A 223 -14.43 47.18 28.40
CA ARG A 223 -15.18 47.92 29.44
C ARG A 223 -14.28 48.47 30.54
N LYS A 224 -13.33 47.67 31.03
CA LYS A 224 -12.36 48.08 32.06
C LYS A 224 -11.38 49.15 31.55
N ALA A 225 -11.01 49.10 30.27
CA ALA A 225 -10.17 50.11 29.65
C ALA A 225 -10.93 51.42 29.36
N GLU A 226 -12.24 51.36 29.12
CA GLU A 226 -13.13 52.51 28.90
C GLU A 226 -13.56 53.21 30.21
N GLN A 227 -13.46 52.53 31.36
CA GLN A 227 -13.63 53.15 32.68
C GLN A 227 -12.36 53.93 33.06
N PRO A 228 -12.47 55.21 33.49
CA PRO A 228 -11.30 55.96 33.95
C PRO A 228 -10.67 55.25 35.15
N LYS A 229 -9.34 55.06 35.13
CA LYS A 229 -8.59 54.62 36.31
C LYS A 229 -8.83 55.60 37.46
N GLU A 230 -9.54 55.18 38.50
CA GLU A 230 -9.45 55.85 39.80
C GLU A 230 -8.04 55.60 40.37
N GLU A 231 -7.22 56.65 40.40
CA GLU A 231 -5.91 56.60 41.04
C GLU A 231 -6.07 56.40 42.55
N PRO A 232 -5.46 55.38 43.17
CA PRO A 232 -5.36 55.32 44.62
C PRO A 232 -4.34 56.38 45.09
N LYS A 233 -4.82 57.44 45.76
CA LYS A 233 -3.96 58.36 46.51
C LYS A 233 -3.34 57.60 47.69
N GLN A 234 -2.06 57.27 47.60
CA GLN A 234 -1.25 56.88 48.76
C GLN A 234 -0.47 58.11 49.25
N GLU A 235 -0.82 58.54 50.45
CA GLU A 235 -0.14 59.57 51.23
C GLU A 235 1.19 59.02 51.74
N ILE A 236 2.27 59.79 51.61
CA ILE A 236 3.65 59.40 51.89
C ILE A 236 3.97 59.69 53.36
N GLU A 237 4.40 58.67 54.12
CA GLU A 237 5.27 58.86 55.29
C GLU A 237 6.51 57.94 55.16
N LEU A 238 7.69 58.56 54.98
CA LEU A 238 9.00 57.92 55.17
C LEU A 238 9.48 58.21 56.59
N PRO A 239 10.24 57.30 57.22
CA PRO A 239 11.67 57.61 57.39
C PRO A 239 12.66 56.42 57.26
N THR A 240 13.81 56.70 56.60
CA THR A 240 15.23 56.31 56.88
C THR A 240 15.58 54.84 57.24
N ASP A 241 16.65 54.17 56.79
CA ASP A 241 17.90 54.57 56.13
C ASP A 241 18.70 53.30 55.69
N LEU A 242 19.45 53.41 54.58
CA LEU A 242 20.79 52.83 54.27
C LEU A 242 21.03 51.37 53.75
N LYS A 243 21.01 51.26 52.39
CA LYS A 243 22.12 50.88 51.45
C LYS A 243 22.63 49.42 51.30
N PRO A 244 23.34 49.07 50.17
CA PRO A 244 23.17 49.41 48.74
C PRO A 244 23.27 48.15 47.82
N LYS A 245 22.75 48.11 46.57
CA LYS A 245 23.48 48.54 45.35
C LYS A 245 22.59 48.46 44.10
N THR A 246 22.45 49.62 43.46
CA THR A 246 22.79 49.92 42.04
C THR A 246 21.94 49.33 40.90
N GLN A 247 20.98 50.17 40.48
CA GLN A 247 20.56 50.59 39.12
C GLN A 247 21.01 49.76 37.89
N ILE A 248 20.07 49.52 36.95
CA ILE A 248 20.04 50.07 35.57
C ILE A 248 18.55 50.03 35.10
N VAL A 249 17.89 51.18 34.98
CA VAL A 249 17.45 51.90 33.74
C VAL A 249 16.42 51.16 32.88
N LYS A 250 15.29 51.86 32.66
CA LYS A 250 14.15 51.59 31.78
C LYS A 250 14.57 51.23 30.35
N ASP A 251 13.86 50.28 29.75
CA ASP A 251 13.36 50.48 28.39
C ASP A 251 11.97 49.85 28.24
N THR A 252 11.12 50.56 27.51
CA THR A 252 9.70 50.28 27.31
C THR A 252 9.55 49.37 26.11
N GLN A 253 9.01 48.16 26.28
CA GLN A 253 8.49 47.35 25.16
C GLN A 253 7.17 46.70 25.56
N GLU A 254 6.20 46.79 24.65
CA GLU A 254 4.85 46.25 24.76
C GLU A 254 4.91 44.74 25.03
N ASP A 255 4.37 44.30 26.18
CA ASP A 255 4.24 42.88 26.52
C ASP A 255 3.12 42.25 25.67
N GLU A 256 3.47 41.67 24.52
CA GLU A 256 2.63 40.67 23.84
C GLU A 256 2.45 39.46 24.78
N PRO A 257 1.22 38.97 24.99
CA PRO A 257 0.99 37.81 25.85
C PRO A 257 1.64 36.55 25.25
N LEU A 258 2.56 35.92 25.98
CA LEU A 258 3.12 34.62 25.61
C LEU A 258 2.13 33.48 25.89
N PHE A 259 1.94 32.59 24.91
CA PHE A 259 1.08 31.40 25.02
C PHE A 259 1.93 30.12 25.04
N TYR A 260 1.47 29.09 25.76
CA TYR A 260 2.07 27.75 25.76
C TYR A 260 1.06 26.68 25.36
N VAL A 261 1.53 25.60 24.74
CA VAL A 261 0.74 24.42 24.38
C VAL A 261 1.50 23.17 24.78
N ASP A 262 0.84 22.27 25.51
CA ASP A 262 1.38 20.93 25.80
C ASP A 262 1.07 19.98 24.64
N VAL A 263 2.11 19.48 23.98
CA VAL A 263 2.00 18.62 22.79
C VAL A 263 2.71 17.30 23.03
N HIS A 264 2.03 16.19 22.72
CA HIS A 264 2.62 14.85 22.66
C HIS A 264 2.93 14.47 21.21
N VAL A 265 4.18 14.10 20.92
CA VAL A 265 4.64 13.79 19.55
C VAL A 265 5.36 12.45 19.54
N GLU A 266 4.92 11.54 18.67
CA GLU A 266 5.52 10.22 18.48
C GLU A 266 6.09 10.08 17.08
N HIS A 267 7.39 9.76 17.00
CA HIS A 267 8.05 9.45 15.73
C HIS A 267 9.37 8.71 15.98
N GLY A 268 10.02 8.27 14.91
CA GLY A 268 11.38 7.76 14.93
C GLY A 268 12.39 8.75 15.53
N PHE A 269 13.43 8.19 16.17
CA PHE A 269 14.44 8.94 16.94
C PHE A 269 15.10 10.10 16.16
N LYS A 270 15.44 9.87 14.88
CA LYS A 270 16.08 10.89 14.04
C LYS A 270 15.16 12.09 13.79
N GLN A 271 13.86 11.86 13.64
CA GLN A 271 12.86 12.89 13.38
C GLN A 271 12.49 13.66 14.65
N ILE A 272 12.42 13.00 15.81
CA ILE A 272 12.25 13.70 17.10
C ILE A 272 13.45 14.60 17.40
N GLN A 273 14.68 14.17 17.09
CA GLN A 273 15.86 15.05 17.19
C GLN A 273 15.78 16.24 16.23
N ALA A 274 15.33 16.03 15.00
CA ALA A 274 15.17 17.11 14.02
C ALA A 274 14.12 18.14 14.50
N LEU A 275 12.99 17.69 15.05
CA LEU A 275 11.96 18.56 15.61
C LEU A 275 12.49 19.38 16.81
N SER A 276 13.23 18.73 17.71
CA SER A 276 13.86 19.41 18.84
C SER A 276 14.87 20.48 18.41
N LYS A 277 15.60 20.25 17.33
CA LYS A 277 16.52 21.23 16.76
C LYS A 277 15.74 22.38 16.11
N PHE A 278 14.71 22.07 15.34
CA PHE A 278 13.84 23.06 14.70
C PHE A 278 13.22 24.05 15.70
N LEU A 279 12.71 23.55 16.83
CA LEU A 279 12.12 24.42 17.86
C LEU A 279 13.15 25.40 18.44
N LYS A 280 14.39 24.96 18.68
CA LYS A 280 15.46 25.84 19.16
C LYS A 280 15.90 26.85 18.11
N ASP A 281 16.06 26.41 16.87
CA ASP A 281 16.52 27.26 15.76
C ASP A 281 15.51 28.39 15.46
N ASN A 282 14.21 28.17 15.76
CA ASN A 282 13.15 29.16 15.59
C ASN A 282 12.79 29.92 16.88
N GLY A 283 13.61 29.82 17.94
CA GLY A 283 13.45 30.63 19.16
C GLY A 283 12.34 30.19 20.11
N TYR A 284 11.78 28.98 19.95
CA TYR A 284 10.75 28.45 20.86
C TYR A 284 11.37 27.94 22.16
N VAL A 285 10.75 28.31 23.29
CA VAL A 285 11.06 27.71 24.61
C VAL A 285 10.26 26.42 24.76
N TYR A 286 10.93 25.26 24.70
CA TYR A 286 10.29 23.95 24.89
C TYR A 286 10.87 23.19 26.10
N LYS A 287 10.00 22.47 26.82
CA LYS A 287 10.35 21.56 27.93
C LYS A 287 9.83 20.16 27.61
N VAL A 288 10.64 19.13 27.86
CA VAL A 288 10.23 17.73 27.65
C VAL A 288 9.79 17.13 28.98
N HIS A 289 8.49 16.88 29.12
CA HIS A 289 7.88 16.38 30.36
C HIS A 289 7.98 14.86 30.54
N SER A 290 8.03 14.08 29.46
CA SER A 290 8.09 12.60 29.48
C SER A 290 8.88 12.06 28.27
N LYS A 291 9.65 10.98 28.45
CA LYS A 291 10.38 10.28 27.37
C LYS A 291 10.26 8.76 27.56
N GLY A 292 9.80 8.04 26.53
CA GLY A 292 9.69 6.60 26.52
C GLY A 292 9.61 6.03 25.10
N LYS A 293 9.90 4.74 24.93
CA LYS A 293 9.69 4.05 23.64
C LYS A 293 8.24 3.58 23.60
N VAL A 294 7.44 4.19 22.74
CA VAL A 294 6.08 3.73 22.44
C VAL A 294 6.22 2.46 21.59
N LYS A 295 5.50 1.40 21.97
CA LYS A 295 5.63 0.06 21.41
C LYS A 295 4.40 -0.26 20.56
#